data_AF-A0A2J8B6X5-F1
#
_entry.id   AF-A0A2J8B6X5-F1
#
_cell.length_a   1.000
_cell.length_b   1.000
_cell.length_c   1.000
_cell.angle_alpha   90.00
_cell.angle_beta   90.00
_cell.angle_gamma   90.00
#
_symmetry.space_group_name_H-M   'P 1'
#
loop_
_entity.id
_entity.type
_entity.pdbx_description
1 polymer ?
#
loop_
_entity_poly.entity_id
_entity_poly.type
_entity_poly.pdbx_seq_one_letter_code
_entity_poly.pdbx_strand_id
1 'polypeptide(L)'
;MLELYVLRDRLKRWYGKYSIGFLVLLRFLLAWTAIALLNSSLGYMKPLRSPVISLVLSLICGVCPFGGICWILAFFMLAHIFAVSLEFALFTTVFLLTVALLYYGFAPGDSVLLIVTPLLFAWKIPYIIPLLVGLGGALVSVIPMCCGIVIYYILQYVRANAGPLTNGSSLDITQKYVQMLNGVLLNRTMLTFLLAFAVAVIVVYLIRTLPILNAWNLAIFAGVLAILLSFFAAAFFYGIRFELLPLLGGCALAAAVATVFQFFVFNVDYTRMEYTQFEDDDYHYFVKAVPKVSVSVPKMKLQKLNRAKRPKRSRGSGDESKR
;
A
#
# COMPACT_ATOMS: atom_id res chain seq x y z
N MET A 1 20.46 -0.01 -17.72
CA MET A 1 19.80 1.25 -17.28
C MET A 1 18.67 1.66 -18.21
N LEU A 2 18.92 2.03 -19.49
CA LEU A 2 17.87 2.46 -20.42
C LEU A 2 16.73 1.44 -20.60
N GLU A 3 17.03 0.14 -20.66
CA GLU A 3 16.03 -0.92 -20.83
C GLU A 3 15.04 -1.01 -19.67
N LEU A 4 15.49 -0.74 -18.44
CA LEU A 4 14.64 -0.76 -17.24
C LEU A 4 13.59 0.37 -17.27
N TYR A 5 14.00 1.54 -17.78
CA TYR A 5 13.09 2.67 -18.01
C TYR A 5 12.08 2.39 -19.13
N VAL A 6 12.52 1.78 -20.22
CA VAL A 6 11.63 1.38 -21.33
C VAL A 6 10.63 0.30 -20.88
N LEU A 7 11.07 -0.66 -20.07
CA LEU A 7 10.20 -1.68 -19.47
C LEU A 7 9.14 -1.04 -18.55
N ARG A 8 9.56 -0.12 -17.67
CA ARG A 8 8.64 0.63 -16.80
C ARG A 8 7.58 1.39 -17.61
N ASP A 9 7.98 2.09 -18.67
CA ASP A 9 7.03 2.85 -19.49
C ASP A 9 6.09 1.96 -20.29
N ARG A 10 6.53 0.77 -20.71
CA ARG A 10 5.62 -0.26 -21.28
C ARG A 10 4.62 -0.76 -20.24
N LEU A 11 5.08 -1.08 -19.03
CA LEU A 11 4.21 -1.55 -17.94
C LEU A 11 3.18 -0.49 -17.55
N LYS A 12 3.58 0.79 -17.45
CA LYS A 12 2.64 1.90 -17.19
C LYS A 12 1.61 2.06 -18.29
N ARG A 13 2.03 1.98 -19.57
CA ARG A 13 1.11 2.04 -20.72
C ARG A 13 0.15 0.85 -20.77
N TRP A 14 0.62 -0.35 -20.42
CA TRP A 14 -0.21 -1.55 -20.35
C TRP A 14 -1.24 -1.47 -19.21
N TYR A 15 -0.80 -1.03 -18.02
CA TYR A 15 -1.69 -0.72 -16.90
C TYR A 15 -2.73 0.34 -17.28
N GLY A 16 -2.33 1.42 -17.97
CA GLY A 16 -3.26 2.46 -18.43
C GLY A 16 -4.33 1.95 -19.41
N LYS A 17 -4.00 0.97 -20.27
CA LYS A 17 -4.91 0.42 -21.27
C LYS A 17 -5.96 -0.54 -20.67
N TYR A 18 -5.63 -1.27 -19.62
CA TYR A 18 -6.51 -2.26 -18.97
C TYR A 18 -6.84 -1.91 -17.50
N SER A 19 -6.76 -0.62 -17.15
CA SER A 19 -6.81 -0.13 -15.77
C SER A 19 -8.05 -0.58 -15.01
N ILE A 20 -9.22 -0.56 -15.65
CA ILE A 20 -10.50 -0.95 -15.03
C ILE A 20 -10.51 -2.45 -14.67
N GLY A 21 -10.18 -3.32 -15.63
CA GLY A 21 -10.17 -4.77 -15.42
C GLY A 21 -9.12 -5.21 -14.39
N PHE A 22 -7.92 -4.61 -14.47
CA PHE A 22 -6.86 -4.88 -13.50
C PHE A 22 -7.24 -4.44 -12.09
N LEU A 23 -7.86 -3.28 -11.93
CA LEU A 23 -8.28 -2.76 -10.62
C LEU A 23 -9.38 -3.63 -9.98
N VAL A 24 -10.34 -4.09 -10.79
CA VAL A 24 -11.38 -5.04 -10.34
C VAL A 24 -10.75 -6.36 -9.88
N LEU A 25 -9.81 -6.90 -10.65
CA LEU A 25 -9.08 -8.12 -10.28
C LEU A 25 -8.27 -7.93 -8.99
N LEU A 26 -7.58 -6.80 -8.84
CA LEU A 26 -6.81 -6.48 -7.64
C LEU A 26 -7.70 -6.41 -6.39
N ARG A 27 -8.86 -5.75 -6.49
CA ARG A 27 -9.86 -5.66 -5.40
C ARG A 27 -10.41 -7.04 -5.03
N PHE A 28 -10.70 -7.87 -6.03
CA PHE A 28 -11.12 -9.24 -5.83
C PHE A 28 -10.07 -10.05 -5.06
N LEU A 29 -8.80 -10.01 -5.48
CA LEU A 29 -7.72 -10.74 -4.85
C LEU A 29 -7.46 -10.25 -3.41
N LEU A 30 -7.47 -8.94 -3.20
CA LEU A 30 -7.35 -8.34 -1.86
C LEU A 30 -8.51 -8.76 -0.94
N ALA A 31 -9.75 -8.74 -1.43
CA ALA A 31 -10.90 -9.19 -0.64
C ALA A 31 -10.85 -10.70 -0.35
N TRP A 32 -10.51 -11.52 -1.34
CA TRP A 32 -10.36 -12.97 -1.16
C TRP A 32 -9.32 -13.32 -0.11
N THR A 33 -8.14 -12.71 -0.19
CA THR A 33 -7.08 -12.91 0.81
C THR A 33 -7.47 -12.42 2.20
N ALA A 34 -8.17 -11.28 2.31
CA ALA A 34 -8.68 -10.78 3.58
C ALA A 34 -9.74 -11.72 4.18
N ILE A 35 -10.69 -12.21 3.39
CA ILE A 35 -11.70 -13.18 3.84
C ILE A 35 -11.04 -14.49 4.26
N ALA A 36 -10.03 -14.96 3.52
CA ALA A 36 -9.25 -16.14 3.90
C ALA A 36 -8.53 -15.95 5.25
N LEU A 37 -7.95 -14.77 5.49
CA LEU A 37 -7.35 -14.43 6.77
C LEU A 37 -8.39 -14.45 7.90
N LEU A 38 -9.55 -13.82 7.70
CA LEU A 38 -10.65 -13.80 8.67
C LEU A 38 -11.15 -15.21 8.99
N ASN A 39 -11.37 -16.05 7.97
CA ASN A 39 -11.78 -17.44 8.14
C ASN A 39 -10.73 -18.29 8.87
N SER A 40 -9.44 -18.08 8.59
CA SER A 40 -8.36 -18.80 9.29
C SER A 40 -8.20 -18.37 10.75
N SER A 41 -8.59 -17.14 11.08
CA SER A 41 -8.44 -16.56 12.42
C SER A 41 -9.68 -16.73 13.29
N LEU A 42 -10.87 -16.69 12.69
CA LEU A 42 -12.16 -16.60 13.39
C LEU A 42 -13.19 -17.66 12.94
N GLY A 43 -12.79 -18.74 12.26
CA GLY A 43 -13.67 -19.70 11.57
C GLY A 43 -14.69 -20.51 12.40
N TYR A 44 -15.28 -19.92 13.44
CA TYR A 44 -16.28 -20.45 14.37
C TYR A 44 -17.68 -20.55 13.76
N MET A 45 -18.06 -19.64 12.83
CA MET A 45 -19.32 -19.78 12.08
C MET A 45 -19.19 -20.74 10.91
N LYS A 46 -19.78 -21.94 11.05
CA LYS A 46 -19.84 -22.98 10.01
C LYS A 46 -20.39 -22.50 8.65
N PRO A 47 -21.47 -21.70 8.54
CA PRO A 47 -21.96 -21.27 7.23
C PRO A 47 -20.99 -20.31 6.52
N LEU A 48 -20.44 -19.31 7.23
CA LEU A 48 -19.53 -18.32 6.63
C LEU A 48 -18.16 -18.88 6.25
N ARG A 49 -17.73 -19.97 6.89
CA ARG A 49 -16.50 -20.68 6.52
C ARG A 49 -16.58 -21.38 5.16
N SER A 50 -17.77 -21.52 4.57
CA SER A 50 -17.90 -22.17 3.28
C SER A 50 -17.08 -21.43 2.20
N PRO A 51 -16.29 -22.16 1.38
CA PRO A 51 -15.45 -21.55 0.34
C PRO A 51 -16.31 -20.87 -0.72
N VAL A 52 -17.56 -21.32 -0.89
CA VAL A 52 -18.53 -20.74 -1.83
C VAL A 52 -18.94 -19.32 -1.39
N ILE A 53 -19.31 -19.12 -0.12
CA ILE A 53 -19.67 -17.78 0.38
C ILE A 53 -18.47 -16.84 0.31
N SER A 54 -17.28 -17.34 0.65
CA SER A 54 -16.05 -16.55 0.55
C SER A 54 -15.78 -16.08 -0.89
N LEU A 55 -16.12 -16.91 -1.89
CA LEU A 55 -15.86 -16.63 -3.31
C LEU A 55 -16.88 -15.66 -3.89
N VAL A 56 -18.16 -15.86 -3.55
CA VAL A 56 -19.23 -14.94 -3.95
C VAL A 56 -18.97 -13.56 -3.35
N LEU A 57 -18.58 -13.50 -2.07
CA LEU A 57 -18.33 -12.23 -1.38
C LEU A 57 -17.10 -11.51 -1.95
N SER A 58 -16.02 -12.23 -2.27
CA SER A 58 -14.85 -11.61 -2.91
C SER A 58 -15.16 -11.11 -4.32
N LEU A 59 -15.99 -11.81 -5.10
CA LEU A 59 -16.47 -11.36 -6.43
C LEU A 59 -17.24 -10.04 -6.32
N ILE A 60 -18.15 -9.93 -5.36
CA ILE A 60 -18.89 -8.68 -5.09
C ILE A 60 -17.91 -7.54 -4.75
N CYS A 61 -16.94 -7.81 -3.87
CA CYS A 61 -15.91 -6.85 -3.49
C CYS A 61 -15.04 -6.39 -4.68
N GLY A 62 -14.85 -7.19 -5.71
CA GLY A 62 -14.09 -6.81 -6.91
C GLY A 62 -14.68 -5.59 -7.63
N VAL A 63 -16.01 -5.46 -7.63
CA VAL A 63 -16.72 -4.36 -8.29
C VAL A 63 -16.87 -3.14 -7.37
N CYS A 64 -16.86 -3.34 -6.05
CA CYS A 64 -17.02 -2.27 -5.07
C CYS A 64 -15.81 -1.31 -4.99
N PRO A 65 -16.03 -0.05 -4.56
CA PRO A 65 -14.94 0.83 -4.14
C PRO A 65 -14.30 0.31 -2.84
N PHE A 66 -13.06 0.71 -2.56
CA PHE A 66 -12.30 0.21 -1.39
C PHE A 66 -12.99 0.46 -0.05
N GLY A 67 -13.72 1.57 0.11
CA GLY A 67 -14.53 1.81 1.31
C GLY A 67 -15.67 0.79 1.48
N GLY A 68 -16.32 0.40 0.38
CA GLY A 68 -17.36 -0.64 0.39
C GLY A 68 -16.79 -2.01 0.76
N ILE A 69 -15.60 -2.35 0.26
CA ILE A 69 -14.89 -3.59 0.64
C ILE A 69 -14.61 -3.59 2.15
N CYS A 70 -14.17 -2.47 2.73
CA CYS A 70 -13.92 -2.37 4.17
C CYS A 70 -15.19 -2.64 4.99
N TRP A 71 -16.34 -2.11 4.58
CA TRP A 71 -17.62 -2.38 5.26
C TRP A 71 -18.02 -3.86 5.17
N ILE A 72 -17.92 -4.45 3.97
CA ILE A 72 -18.22 -5.87 3.78
C ILE A 72 -17.34 -6.75 4.68
N LEU A 73 -16.03 -6.48 4.72
CA LEU A 73 -15.09 -7.20 5.59
C LEU A 73 -15.35 -6.94 7.07
N ALA A 74 -15.73 -5.73 7.46
CA ALA A 74 -16.08 -5.39 8.82
C ALA A 74 -17.32 -6.17 9.31
N PHE A 75 -18.39 -6.22 8.50
CA PHE A 75 -19.56 -7.03 8.81
C PHE A 75 -19.24 -8.53 8.85
N PHE A 76 -18.41 -9.02 7.93
CA PHE A 76 -17.96 -10.41 7.93
C PHE A 76 -17.19 -10.73 9.22
N MET A 77 -16.26 -9.88 9.63
CA MET A 77 -15.51 -10.01 10.88
C MET A 77 -16.45 -9.99 12.10
N LEU A 78 -17.39 -9.04 12.15
CA LEU A 78 -18.35 -8.93 13.25
C LEU A 78 -19.24 -10.17 13.37
N ALA A 79 -19.71 -10.72 12.26
CA ALA A 79 -20.51 -11.96 12.27
C ALA A 79 -19.73 -13.11 12.91
N HIS A 80 -18.47 -13.30 12.52
CA HIS A 80 -17.61 -14.32 13.10
C HIS A 80 -17.37 -14.12 14.60
N ILE A 81 -17.13 -12.88 15.04
CA ILE A 81 -16.91 -12.56 16.44
C ILE A 81 -18.19 -12.74 17.27
N PHE A 82 -19.35 -12.37 16.72
CA PHE A 82 -20.65 -12.52 17.37
C PHE A 82 -20.96 -13.98 17.72
N ALA A 83 -20.56 -14.92 16.86
CA ALA A 83 -20.70 -16.34 17.15
C ALA A 83 -19.77 -16.86 18.25
N VAL A 84 -18.73 -16.11 18.61
CA VAL A 84 -17.82 -16.45 19.71
C VAL A 84 -18.29 -15.82 21.02
N SER A 85 -18.55 -14.51 21.01
CA SER A 85 -18.97 -13.76 22.20
C SER A 85 -19.68 -12.46 21.80
N LEU A 86 -20.87 -12.25 22.37
CA LEU A 86 -21.68 -11.05 22.13
C LEU A 86 -21.03 -9.79 22.71
N GLU A 87 -20.44 -9.88 23.90
CA GLU A 87 -19.76 -8.76 24.58
C GLU A 87 -18.58 -8.24 23.74
N PHE A 88 -17.75 -9.16 23.23
CA PHE A 88 -16.61 -8.81 22.41
C PHE A 88 -17.01 -8.29 21.02
N ALA A 89 -18.13 -8.78 20.47
CA ALA A 89 -18.70 -8.25 19.23
C ALA A 89 -19.17 -6.79 19.39
N LEU A 90 -19.81 -6.45 20.52
CA LEU A 90 -20.24 -5.10 20.83
C LEU A 90 -19.04 -4.16 20.97
N PHE A 91 -18.02 -4.57 21.73
CA PHE A 91 -16.77 -3.82 21.85
C PHE A 91 -16.12 -3.56 20.47
N THR A 92 -16.03 -4.59 19.64
CA THR A 92 -15.46 -4.47 18.28
C THR A 92 -16.33 -3.57 17.40
N THR A 93 -17.65 -3.58 17.57
CA THR A 93 -18.58 -2.70 16.83
C THR A 93 -18.36 -1.25 17.18
N VAL A 94 -18.25 -0.91 18.48
CA VAL A 94 -17.96 0.47 18.92
C VAL A 94 -16.63 0.95 18.36
N PHE A 95 -15.61 0.09 18.37
CA PHE A 95 -14.32 0.39 17.75
C PHE A 95 -14.46 0.66 16.25
N LEU A 96 -15.11 -0.22 15.48
CA LEU A 96 -15.31 -0.05 14.04
C LEU A 96 -16.13 1.19 13.69
N LEU A 97 -17.16 1.53 14.49
CA LEU A 97 -17.92 2.76 14.33
C LEU A 97 -17.04 3.99 14.57
N THR A 98 -16.19 3.96 15.59
CA THR A 98 -15.21 5.03 15.84
C THR A 98 -14.26 5.19 14.65
N VAL A 99 -13.75 4.09 14.10
CA VAL A 99 -12.93 4.11 12.89
C VAL A 99 -13.71 4.65 11.70
N ALA A 100 -14.97 4.26 11.51
CA ALA A 100 -15.79 4.75 10.42
C ALA A 100 -16.03 6.27 10.51
N LEU A 101 -16.32 6.79 11.71
CA LEU A 101 -16.49 8.23 11.93
C LEU A 101 -15.19 9.00 11.73
N LEU A 102 -14.08 8.53 12.32
CA LEU A 102 -12.78 9.17 12.17
C LEU A 102 -12.31 9.11 10.71
N TYR A 103 -12.44 7.99 10.04
CA TYR A 103 -11.88 7.81 8.70
C TYR A 103 -12.77 8.44 7.61
N TYR A 104 -14.07 8.14 7.59
CA TYR A 104 -14.97 8.66 6.54
C TYR A 104 -15.35 10.13 6.77
N GLY A 105 -15.17 10.66 7.98
CA GLY A 105 -15.28 12.10 8.24
C GLY A 105 -14.25 12.95 7.50
N PHE A 106 -13.03 12.43 7.27
CA PHE A 106 -11.95 13.15 6.58
C PHE A 106 -11.80 12.80 5.08
N ALA A 107 -12.64 11.89 4.56
CA ALA A 107 -12.61 11.40 3.17
C ALA A 107 -11.21 11.13 2.55
N PRO A 108 -10.25 10.48 3.25
CA PRO A 108 -8.85 10.52 2.85
C PRO A 108 -8.48 9.55 1.71
N GLY A 109 -9.43 8.83 1.11
CA GLY A 109 -9.19 7.93 -0.05
C GLY A 109 -8.40 6.64 0.22
N ASP A 110 -7.60 6.59 1.29
CA ASP A 110 -6.66 5.51 1.61
C ASP A 110 -7.26 4.32 2.39
N SER A 111 -8.51 3.95 2.10
CA SER A 111 -9.27 2.95 2.89
C SER A 111 -8.67 1.56 2.76
N VAL A 112 -7.92 1.35 1.67
CA VAL A 112 -7.11 0.16 1.40
C VAL A 112 -6.19 -0.20 2.59
N LEU A 113 -5.69 0.79 3.32
CA LEU A 113 -4.78 0.56 4.46
C LEU A 113 -5.45 -0.22 5.60
N LEU A 114 -6.77 -0.12 5.76
CA LEU A 114 -7.51 -0.91 6.76
C LEU A 114 -7.49 -2.42 6.43
N ILE A 115 -7.31 -2.78 5.16
CA ILE A 115 -7.30 -4.17 4.68
C ILE A 115 -5.86 -4.68 4.55
N VAL A 116 -4.99 -3.89 3.92
CA VAL A 116 -3.60 -4.29 3.63
C VAL A 116 -2.76 -4.40 4.90
N THR A 117 -3.01 -3.55 5.90
CA THR A 117 -2.26 -3.59 7.15
C THR A 117 -2.39 -4.96 7.86
N PRO A 118 -3.59 -5.44 8.21
CA PRO A 118 -3.72 -6.73 8.88
C PRO A 118 -3.22 -7.91 8.02
N LEU A 119 -3.29 -7.82 6.69
CA LEU A 119 -2.73 -8.82 5.79
C LEU A 119 -1.20 -8.89 5.87
N LEU A 120 -0.51 -7.76 5.86
CA LEU A 120 0.96 -7.72 5.95
C LEU A 120 1.47 -8.17 7.32
N PHE A 121 0.71 -7.90 8.38
CA PHE A 121 0.97 -8.48 9.71
C PHE A 121 0.84 -10.00 9.70
N ALA A 122 -0.21 -10.54 9.06
CA ALA A 122 -0.40 -11.98 8.92
C ALA A 122 0.72 -12.66 8.10
N TRP A 123 1.25 -11.97 7.08
CA TRP A 123 2.41 -12.43 6.29
C TRP A 123 3.76 -12.15 6.94
N LYS A 124 3.80 -11.63 8.17
CA LYS A 124 5.02 -11.32 8.93
C LYS A 124 5.95 -10.29 8.26
N ILE A 125 5.39 -9.39 7.45
CA ILE A 125 6.12 -8.30 6.80
C ILE A 125 5.50 -6.91 7.06
N PRO A 126 5.15 -6.56 8.32
CA PRO A 126 4.42 -5.33 8.62
C PRO A 126 5.23 -4.04 8.38
N TYR A 127 6.56 -4.12 8.41
CA TYR A 127 7.47 -2.98 8.32
C TYR A 127 7.43 -2.23 6.97
N ILE A 128 6.88 -2.87 5.92
CA ILE A 128 6.68 -2.25 4.61
C ILE A 128 5.70 -1.07 4.69
N ILE A 129 4.68 -1.18 5.55
CA ILE A 129 3.56 -0.25 5.62
C ILE A 129 4.01 1.19 5.93
N PRO A 130 4.72 1.46 7.04
CA PRO A 130 5.06 2.84 7.40
C PRO A 130 5.92 3.55 6.34
N LEU A 131 6.80 2.81 5.64
CA LEU A 131 7.60 3.40 4.56
C LEU A 131 6.73 3.75 3.35
N LEU A 132 5.85 2.84 2.90
CA LEU A 132 4.98 3.11 1.76
C LEU A 132 3.96 4.21 2.05
N VAL A 133 3.37 4.22 3.25
CA VAL A 133 2.41 5.25 3.66
C VAL A 133 3.10 6.61 3.77
N GLY A 134 4.29 6.69 4.37
CA GLY A 134 5.04 7.96 4.45
C GLY A 134 5.50 8.47 3.08
N LEU A 135 5.84 7.57 2.15
CA LEU A 135 6.31 7.94 0.80
C LEU A 135 5.19 8.23 -0.20
N GLY A 136 4.02 7.61 -0.05
CA GLY A 136 2.94 7.68 -1.03
C GLY A 136 1.69 8.41 -0.53
N GLY A 137 1.44 8.39 0.77
CA GLY A 137 0.22 8.91 1.38
C GLY A 137 0.35 10.34 1.92
N ALA A 138 -0.74 10.78 2.56
CA ALA A 138 -0.80 12.00 3.35
C ALA A 138 -0.52 11.69 4.83
N LEU A 139 -0.31 12.73 5.65
CA LEU A 139 -0.14 12.55 7.09
C LEU A 139 -1.38 11.91 7.75
N VAL A 140 -2.57 12.19 7.20
CA VAL A 140 -3.87 11.62 7.66
C VAL A 140 -3.94 10.10 7.46
N SER A 141 -3.15 9.55 6.53
CA SER A 141 -3.08 8.11 6.23
C SER A 141 -2.49 7.28 7.38
N VAL A 142 -1.90 7.93 8.39
CA VAL A 142 -1.49 7.28 9.66
C VAL A 142 -2.70 6.67 10.38
N ILE A 143 -3.87 7.32 10.34
CA ILE A 143 -5.07 6.88 11.03
C ILE A 143 -5.54 5.49 10.56
N PRO A 144 -5.86 5.26 9.27
CA PRO A 144 -6.30 3.94 8.80
C PRO A 144 -5.22 2.87 8.94
N MET A 145 -3.93 3.24 8.84
CA MET A 145 -2.83 2.32 9.13
C MET A 145 -2.91 1.84 10.60
N CYS A 146 -2.95 2.76 11.56
CA CYS A 146 -3.02 2.44 12.98
C CYS A 146 -4.28 1.61 13.30
N CYS A 147 -5.43 1.96 12.74
CA CYS A 147 -6.66 1.19 12.89
C CYS A 147 -6.51 -0.24 12.36
N GLY A 148 -5.84 -0.43 11.22
CA GLY A 148 -5.53 -1.75 10.67
C GLY A 148 -4.64 -2.61 11.58
N ILE A 149 -3.70 -2.00 12.32
CA ILE A 149 -2.89 -2.70 13.33
C ILE A 149 -3.79 -3.21 14.46
N VAL A 150 -4.69 -2.37 14.97
CA VAL A 150 -5.63 -2.76 16.03
C VAL A 150 -6.55 -3.90 15.56
N ILE A 151 -7.06 -3.84 14.33
CA ILE A 151 -7.86 -4.93 13.73
C ILE A 151 -7.09 -6.25 13.75
N TYR A 152 -5.81 -6.26 13.36
CA TYR A 152 -5.00 -7.48 13.42
C TYR A 152 -4.88 -8.05 14.84
N TYR A 153 -4.64 -7.20 15.84
CA TYR A 153 -4.54 -7.65 17.22
C TYR A 153 -5.88 -8.10 17.81
N ILE A 154 -7.02 -7.52 17.37
CA ILE A 154 -8.35 -8.05 17.67
C ILE A 154 -8.48 -9.49 17.15
N LEU A 155 -8.11 -9.74 15.88
CA LEU A 155 -8.16 -11.09 15.30
C LEU A 155 -7.28 -12.08 16.06
N GLN A 156 -6.07 -11.65 16.44
CA GLN A 156 -5.12 -12.48 17.17
C GLN A 156 -5.61 -12.80 18.59
N TYR A 157 -6.21 -11.81 19.27
CA TYR A 157 -6.80 -11.99 20.59
C TYR A 157 -7.96 -12.98 20.57
N VAL A 158 -8.89 -12.87 19.63
CA VAL A 158 -10.02 -13.83 19.52
C VAL A 158 -9.51 -15.23 19.23
N ARG A 159 -8.56 -15.37 18.30
CA ARG A 159 -7.96 -16.67 17.97
C ARG A 159 -7.30 -17.33 19.18
N ALA A 160 -6.60 -16.55 20.00
CA ALA A 160 -5.90 -17.05 21.19
C ALA A 160 -6.84 -17.34 22.37
N ASN A 161 -7.93 -16.58 22.52
CA ASN A 161 -8.82 -16.62 23.69
C ASN A 161 -10.21 -17.20 23.39
N ALA A 162 -10.41 -17.89 22.27
CA ALA A 162 -11.72 -18.42 21.89
C ALA A 162 -12.35 -19.38 22.92
N GLY A 163 -11.54 -20.18 23.63
CA GLY A 163 -12.02 -21.05 24.70
C GLY A 163 -12.58 -20.25 25.89
N PRO A 164 -11.78 -19.38 26.54
CA PRO A 164 -12.25 -18.50 27.60
C PRO A 164 -13.41 -17.56 27.21
N LEU A 165 -13.49 -17.15 25.95
CA LEU A 165 -14.57 -16.29 25.44
C LEU A 165 -15.90 -17.05 25.24
N THR A 166 -15.85 -18.35 24.96
CA THR A 166 -17.06 -19.19 24.73
C THR A 166 -17.52 -19.90 26.00
N ASN A 167 -16.60 -20.24 26.89
CA ASN A 167 -16.93 -20.78 28.19
C ASN A 167 -17.42 -19.61 29.05
N GLY A 168 -18.71 -19.61 29.38
CA GLY A 168 -19.37 -18.69 30.29
C GLY A 168 -18.85 -18.81 31.73
N SER A 169 -17.55 -18.58 31.90
CA SER A 169 -16.91 -18.44 33.20
C SER A 169 -17.63 -17.31 33.91
N SER A 170 -18.03 -17.62 35.14
CA SER A 170 -18.72 -16.79 36.13
C SER A 170 -17.86 -15.60 36.60
N LEU A 171 -17.15 -14.97 35.67
CA LEU A 171 -16.48 -13.69 35.90
C LEU A 171 -17.53 -12.60 35.76
N ASP A 172 -17.52 -11.70 36.73
CA ASP A 172 -18.33 -10.50 36.73
C ASP A 172 -18.12 -9.73 35.42
N ILE A 173 -19.21 -9.22 34.84
CA ILE A 173 -19.22 -8.63 33.48
C ILE A 173 -18.14 -7.56 33.35
N THR A 174 -17.94 -6.76 34.40
CA THR A 174 -16.91 -5.72 34.51
C THR A 174 -15.49 -6.27 34.36
N GLN A 175 -15.18 -7.42 34.95
CA GLN A 175 -13.85 -8.02 34.86
C GLN A 175 -13.55 -8.55 33.46
N LYS A 176 -14.55 -9.10 32.76
CA LYS A 176 -14.42 -9.52 31.36
C LYS A 176 -14.10 -8.33 30.46
N TYR A 177 -14.80 -7.20 30.62
CA TYR A 177 -14.51 -5.98 29.87
C TYR A 177 -13.10 -5.46 30.11
N VAL A 178 -12.65 -5.38 31.36
CA VAL A 178 -11.29 -4.93 31.71
C VAL A 178 -10.24 -5.88 31.12
N GLN A 179 -10.49 -7.19 31.13
CA GLN A 179 -9.60 -8.19 30.53
C GLN A 179 -9.53 -8.07 28.99
N MET A 180 -10.65 -7.79 28.32
CA MET A 180 -10.69 -7.53 26.88
C MET A 180 -9.95 -6.24 26.52
N LEU A 181 -10.19 -5.15 27.28
CA LEU A 181 -9.49 -3.87 27.14
C LEU A 181 -7.98 -4.03 27.31
N ASN A 182 -7.57 -4.72 28.38
CA ASN A 182 -6.16 -4.96 28.66
C ASN A 182 -5.51 -5.88 27.61
N GLY A 183 -6.24 -6.91 27.16
CA GLY A 183 -5.74 -7.91 26.23
C GLY A 183 -5.57 -7.40 24.79
N VAL A 184 -6.41 -6.47 24.37
CA VAL A 184 -6.38 -5.90 23.02
C VAL A 184 -5.70 -4.52 23.03
N LEU A 185 -6.26 -3.54 23.73
CA LEU A 185 -5.84 -2.13 23.62
C LEU A 185 -4.59 -1.79 24.41
N LEU A 186 -4.33 -2.48 25.52
CA LEU A 186 -3.12 -2.27 26.33
C LEU A 186 -2.06 -3.35 26.11
N ASN A 187 -2.16 -4.09 25.01
CA ASN A 187 -1.11 -4.99 24.58
C ASN A 187 0.15 -4.17 24.24
N ARG A 188 1.19 -4.31 25.07
CA ARG A 188 2.44 -3.54 24.95
C ARG A 188 3.10 -3.73 23.58
N THR A 189 3.00 -4.93 23.00
CA THR A 189 3.53 -5.22 21.66
C THR A 189 2.74 -4.45 20.61
N MET A 190 1.41 -4.45 20.67
CA MET A 190 0.56 -3.67 19.77
C MET A 190 0.89 -2.17 19.85
N LEU A 191 0.96 -1.62 21.06
CA LEU A 191 1.29 -0.21 21.28
C LEU A 191 2.67 0.15 20.74
N THR A 192 3.63 -0.76 20.86
CA THR A 192 4.96 -0.59 20.24
C THR A 192 4.86 -0.48 18.73
N PHE A 193 4.11 -1.36 18.06
CA PHE A 193 3.90 -1.28 16.61
C PHE A 193 3.19 0.01 16.19
N LEU A 194 2.14 0.40 16.92
CA LEU A 194 1.41 1.65 16.67
C LEU A 194 2.33 2.87 16.73
N LEU A 195 3.09 2.99 17.81
CA LEU A 195 3.96 4.14 18.04
C LEU A 195 5.13 4.14 17.05
N ALA A 196 5.81 3.01 16.86
CA ALA A 196 6.93 2.90 15.93
C ALA A 196 6.51 3.23 14.49
N PHE A 197 5.35 2.74 14.04
CA PHE A 197 4.89 2.97 12.67
C PHE A 197 4.39 4.40 12.48
N ALA A 198 3.71 4.99 13.48
CA ALA A 198 3.30 6.39 13.43
C ALA A 198 4.53 7.31 13.34
N VAL A 199 5.54 7.11 14.20
CA VAL A 199 6.79 7.88 14.17
C VAL A 199 7.49 7.72 12.82
N ALA A 200 7.60 6.49 12.31
CA ALA A 200 8.22 6.24 11.02
C ALA A 200 7.49 6.94 9.86
N VAL A 201 6.16 6.90 9.81
CA VAL A 201 5.40 7.62 8.76
C VAL A 201 5.63 9.12 8.84
N ILE A 202 5.60 9.71 10.05
CA ILE A 202 5.83 11.14 10.25
C ILE A 202 7.23 11.52 9.75
N VAL A 203 8.27 10.79 10.16
CA VAL A 203 9.66 11.03 9.75
C VAL A 203 9.82 10.93 8.24
N VAL A 204 9.31 9.86 7.63
CA VAL A 204 9.38 9.65 6.17
C VAL A 204 8.65 10.75 5.42
N TYR A 205 7.43 11.11 5.87
CA TYR A 205 6.61 12.14 5.24
C TYR A 205 7.31 13.49 5.27
N LEU A 206 7.80 13.92 6.45
CA LEU A 206 8.49 15.19 6.60
C LEU A 206 9.74 15.26 5.72
N ILE A 207 10.59 14.23 5.74
CA ILE A 207 11.83 14.21 4.95
C ILE A 207 11.53 14.20 3.46
N ARG A 208 10.51 13.45 3.01
CA ARG A 208 10.09 13.44 1.59
C ARG A 208 9.68 14.83 1.10
N THR A 209 9.09 15.65 1.96
CA THR A 209 8.63 17.01 1.61
C THR A 209 9.74 18.07 1.63
N LEU A 210 10.93 17.74 2.13
CA LEU A 210 12.04 18.69 2.18
C LEU A 210 12.60 18.98 0.77
N PRO A 211 13.00 20.23 0.47
CA PRO A 211 13.57 20.63 -0.83
C PRO A 211 15.05 20.18 -1.02
N ILE A 212 15.43 19.03 -0.47
CA ILE A 212 16.79 18.51 -0.45
C ILE A 212 17.02 17.55 -1.64
N LEU A 213 18.27 17.45 -2.07
CA LEU A 213 18.73 16.43 -3.01
C LEU A 213 18.42 15.01 -2.51
N ASN A 214 17.88 14.15 -3.38
CA ASN A 214 17.55 12.77 -3.05
C ASN A 214 16.63 12.58 -1.82
N ALA A 215 15.72 13.54 -1.57
CA ALA A 215 14.82 13.53 -0.41
C ALA A 215 14.08 12.19 -0.21
N TRP A 216 13.66 11.51 -1.28
CA TRP A 216 12.98 10.21 -1.20
C TRP A 216 13.90 9.07 -0.72
N ASN A 217 15.14 9.01 -1.19
CA ASN A 217 16.11 8.02 -0.71
C ASN A 217 16.46 8.25 0.75
N LEU A 218 16.65 9.52 1.14
CA LEU A 218 16.91 9.90 2.52
C LEU A 218 15.71 9.57 3.42
N ALA A 219 14.49 9.78 2.93
CA ALA A 219 13.26 9.44 3.64
C ALA A 219 13.16 7.93 3.90
N ILE A 220 13.49 7.08 2.92
CA ILE A 220 13.55 5.61 3.11
C ILE A 220 14.55 5.26 4.21
N PHE A 221 15.77 5.78 4.12
CA PHE A 221 16.83 5.48 5.08
C PHE A 221 16.46 5.94 6.50
N ALA A 222 15.98 7.17 6.64
CA ALA A 222 15.56 7.72 7.92
C ALA A 222 14.33 7.00 8.50
N GLY A 223 13.39 6.58 7.66
CA GLY A 223 12.24 5.76 8.07
C GLY A 223 12.65 4.42 8.63
N VAL A 224 13.60 3.73 8.00
CA VAL A 224 14.15 2.46 8.51
C VAL A 224 14.83 2.67 9.87
N LEU A 225 15.64 3.72 10.01
CA LEU A 225 16.27 4.06 11.28
C LEU A 225 15.22 4.39 12.35
N ALA A 226 14.19 5.15 12.03
CA ALA A 226 13.10 5.48 12.95
C ALA A 226 12.37 4.23 13.45
N ILE A 227 12.11 3.26 12.57
CA ILE A 227 11.56 1.95 12.94
C ILE A 227 12.51 1.26 13.92
N LEU A 228 13.77 1.05 13.56
CA LEU A 228 14.74 0.33 14.39
C LEU A 228 14.91 0.98 15.76
N LEU A 229 15.09 2.30 15.81
CA LEU A 229 15.22 3.07 17.06
C LEU A 229 13.97 2.96 17.92
N SER A 230 12.77 3.03 17.33
CA SER A 230 11.51 2.89 18.07
C SER A 230 11.36 1.49 18.67
N PHE A 231 11.71 0.43 17.93
CA PHE A 231 11.67 -0.94 18.44
C PHE A 231 12.72 -1.18 19.53
N PHE A 232 13.93 -0.64 19.39
CA PHE A 232 14.96 -0.75 20.43
C PHE A 232 14.59 0.04 21.69
N ALA A 233 14.06 1.25 21.55
CA ALA A 233 13.55 2.02 22.66
C ALA A 233 12.42 1.25 23.38
N ALA A 234 11.46 0.70 22.63
CA ALA A 234 10.38 -0.08 23.20
C ALA A 234 10.87 -1.37 23.89
N ALA A 235 11.87 -2.06 23.32
CA ALA A 235 12.49 -3.22 23.95
C ALA A 235 13.13 -2.85 25.30
N PHE A 236 13.79 -1.69 25.37
CA PHE A 236 14.42 -1.17 26.58
C PHE A 236 13.38 -0.75 27.65
N PHE A 237 12.38 0.06 27.26
CA PHE A 237 11.39 0.59 28.20
C PHE A 237 10.36 -0.45 28.66
N TYR A 238 9.87 -1.30 27.76
CA TYR A 238 8.81 -2.25 28.06
C TYR A 238 9.31 -3.67 28.37
N GLY A 239 10.62 -3.92 28.23
CA GLY A 239 11.23 -5.23 28.46
C GLY A 239 10.80 -6.30 27.46
N ILE A 240 10.29 -5.90 26.29
CA ILE A 240 9.80 -6.83 25.26
C ILE A 240 10.99 -7.39 24.48
N ARG A 241 11.06 -8.71 24.36
CA ARG A 241 12.07 -9.38 23.54
C ARG A 241 11.58 -9.49 22.11
N PHE A 242 12.24 -8.79 21.20
CA PHE A 242 12.04 -8.96 19.77
C PHE A 242 13.17 -9.80 19.20
N GLU A 243 12.84 -10.69 18.27
CA GLU A 243 13.85 -11.40 17.50
C GLU A 243 14.53 -10.40 16.55
N LEU A 244 15.85 -10.25 16.69
CA LEU A 244 16.63 -9.30 15.90
C LEU A 244 16.63 -9.64 14.41
N LEU A 245 16.71 -10.93 14.06
CA LEU A 245 16.86 -11.36 12.67
C LEU A 245 15.60 -11.06 11.83
N PRO A 246 14.37 -11.37 12.29
CA PRO A 246 13.15 -10.94 11.61
C PRO A 246 12.96 -9.43 11.54
N LEU A 247 13.37 -8.69 12.59
CA LEU A 247 13.28 -7.22 12.60
C LEU A 247 14.18 -6.61 11.52
N LEU A 248 15.45 -7.00 11.48
CA LEU A 248 16.42 -6.50 10.50
C LEU A 248 16.06 -6.95 9.07
N GLY A 249 15.72 -8.23 8.89
CA GLY A 249 15.29 -8.77 7.60
C GLY A 249 14.01 -8.10 7.09
N GLY A 250 13.05 -7.86 7.97
CA GLY A 250 11.81 -7.15 7.67
C GLY A 250 12.04 -5.69 7.27
N CYS A 251 12.95 -4.99 7.96
CA CYS A 251 13.35 -3.62 7.60
C CYS A 251 14.09 -3.56 6.27
N ALA A 252 14.99 -4.52 6.00
CA ALA A 252 15.70 -4.60 4.73
C ALA A 252 14.75 -4.85 3.55
N LEU A 253 13.79 -5.76 3.72
CA LEU A 253 12.73 -6.01 2.74
C LEU A 253 11.87 -4.76 2.54
N ALA A 254 11.50 -4.07 3.62
CA ALA A 254 10.73 -2.83 3.55
C ALA A 254 11.46 -1.73 2.77
N ALA A 255 12.77 -1.55 3.01
CA ALA A 255 13.60 -0.63 2.26
C ALA A 255 13.65 -0.98 0.77
N ALA A 256 13.87 -2.25 0.44
CA ALA A 256 13.90 -2.73 -0.94
C ALA A 256 12.57 -2.47 -1.68
N VAL A 257 11.44 -2.79 -1.04
CA VAL A 257 10.10 -2.54 -1.60
C VAL A 257 9.85 -1.04 -1.76
N ALA A 258 10.27 -0.21 -0.80
CA ALA A 258 10.14 1.24 -0.88
C ALA A 258 10.98 1.84 -2.01
N THR A 259 12.20 1.33 -2.26
CA THR A 259 13.02 1.75 -3.40
C THR A 259 12.38 1.36 -4.74
N VAL A 260 11.80 0.16 -4.83
CA VAL A 260 11.03 -0.26 -6.02
C VAL A 260 9.82 0.67 -6.21
N PHE A 261 9.09 0.98 -5.14
CA PHE A 261 7.95 1.90 -5.18
C PHE A 261 8.37 3.30 -5.67
N GLN A 262 9.44 3.86 -5.11
CA GLN A 262 10.02 5.13 -5.57
C GLN A 262 10.37 5.06 -7.05
N PHE A 263 11.03 3.99 -7.53
CA PHE A 263 11.36 3.84 -8.95
C PHE A 263 10.12 3.93 -9.85
N PHE A 264 8.98 3.35 -9.44
CA PHE A 264 7.73 3.42 -10.21
C PHE A 264 7.00 4.76 -10.11
N VAL A 265 6.97 5.38 -8.93
CA VAL A 265 6.18 6.59 -8.66
C VAL A 265 6.98 7.87 -8.94
N PHE A 266 8.17 7.99 -8.39
CA PHE A 266 8.96 9.22 -8.37
C PHE A 266 10.40 8.96 -8.84
N ASN A 267 10.64 9.22 -10.13
CA ASN A 267 11.94 9.03 -10.74
C ASN A 267 12.36 10.31 -11.47
N VAL A 268 13.35 10.98 -10.90
CA VAL A 268 13.78 12.32 -11.30
C VAL A 268 15.31 12.32 -11.37
N ASP A 269 15.86 12.95 -12.40
CA ASP A 269 17.30 13.02 -12.61
C ASP A 269 17.91 14.21 -11.86
N TYR A 270 18.44 13.95 -10.67
CA TYR A 270 19.11 14.97 -9.88
C TYR A 270 20.46 15.43 -10.46
N THR A 271 20.99 14.77 -11.51
CA THR A 271 22.25 15.22 -12.16
C THR A 271 22.04 16.40 -13.11
N ARG A 272 20.81 16.59 -13.60
CA ARG A 272 20.43 17.68 -14.52
C ARG A 272 19.54 18.72 -13.83
N MET A 273 19.91 19.12 -12.60
CA MET A 273 19.15 20.17 -11.91
C MET A 273 19.42 21.54 -12.52
N GLU A 274 18.34 22.26 -12.78
CA GLU A 274 18.38 23.62 -13.31
C GLU A 274 17.67 24.57 -12.33
N TYR A 275 18.24 25.76 -12.12
CA TYR A 275 17.62 26.83 -11.33
C TYR A 275 17.16 27.90 -12.31
N THR A 276 15.85 28.08 -12.41
CA THR A 276 15.22 29.07 -13.31
C THR A 276 14.57 30.16 -12.49
N GLN A 277 14.74 31.39 -12.94
CA GLN A 277 14.12 32.57 -12.34
C GLN A 277 13.00 33.03 -13.25
N PHE A 278 11.81 33.24 -12.68
CA PHE A 278 10.68 33.84 -13.38
C PHE A 278 10.33 35.14 -12.67
N GLU A 279 10.01 36.17 -13.43
CA GLU A 279 9.54 37.45 -12.93
C GLU A 279 8.22 37.74 -13.63
N ASP A 280 7.22 38.15 -12.86
CA ASP A 280 5.94 38.69 -13.31
C ASP A 280 5.73 40.05 -12.64
N ASP A 281 4.73 40.82 -13.07
CA ASP A 281 4.51 42.20 -12.64
C ASP A 281 4.42 42.36 -11.11
N ASP A 282 3.94 41.32 -10.40
CA ASP A 282 3.78 41.31 -8.95
C ASP A 282 4.81 40.46 -8.19
N TYR A 283 5.55 39.56 -8.85
CA TYR A 283 6.34 38.53 -8.15
C TYR A 283 7.62 38.09 -8.86
N HIS A 284 8.68 37.90 -8.06
CA HIS A 284 9.90 37.19 -8.44
C HIS A 284 9.91 35.76 -7.88
N TYR A 285 9.93 34.77 -8.77
CA TYR A 285 9.97 33.35 -8.43
C TYR A 285 11.36 32.74 -8.66
N PHE A 286 11.88 32.07 -7.64
CA PHE A 286 13.04 31.17 -7.75
C PHE A 286 12.55 29.73 -7.83
N VAL A 287 12.68 29.09 -9.00
CA VAL A 287 12.18 27.73 -9.23
C VAL A 287 13.34 26.78 -9.43
N LYS A 288 13.31 25.66 -8.69
CA LYS A 288 14.21 24.53 -8.89
C LYS A 288 13.53 23.50 -9.80
N ALA A 289 14.03 23.37 -11.03
CA ALA A 289 13.56 22.38 -11.98
C ALA A 289 14.42 21.12 -11.92
N VAL A 290 13.80 19.97 -11.67
CA VAL A 290 14.48 18.67 -11.71
C VAL A 290 13.77 17.80 -12.75
N PRO A 291 14.42 17.49 -13.89
CA PRO A 291 13.76 16.81 -15.01
C PRO A 291 13.44 15.36 -14.67
N LYS A 292 12.23 14.91 -15.04
CA LYS A 292 11.85 13.50 -14.93
C LYS A 292 12.62 12.68 -15.97
N VAL A 293 13.13 11.52 -15.56
CA VAL A 293 13.81 10.60 -16.50
C VAL A 293 12.76 10.07 -17.48
N SER A 294 12.77 10.57 -18.72
CA SER A 294 11.97 10.04 -19.81
C SER A 294 12.90 9.45 -20.86
N VAL A 295 12.72 8.17 -21.16
CA VAL A 295 13.45 7.51 -22.23
C VAL A 295 12.53 7.46 -23.44
N SER A 296 12.78 8.34 -24.40
CA SER A 296 12.10 8.28 -25.69
C SER A 296 12.38 6.91 -26.31
N VAL A 297 11.31 6.13 -26.54
CA VAL A 297 11.40 4.84 -27.23
C VAL A 297 12.12 5.10 -28.56
N PRO A 298 13.19 4.36 -28.91
CA PRO A 298 13.86 4.55 -30.19
C PRO A 298 12.81 4.41 -31.28
N LYS A 299 12.49 5.51 -31.97
CA LYS A 299 11.65 5.46 -33.17
C LYS A 299 12.39 4.52 -34.11
N MET A 300 11.80 3.36 -34.40
CA MET A 300 12.29 2.49 -35.46
C MET A 300 12.47 3.38 -36.69
N LYS A 301 13.72 3.59 -37.10
CA LYS A 301 14.02 4.27 -38.36
C LYS A 301 13.42 3.37 -39.43
N LEU A 302 12.22 3.72 -39.91
CA LEU A 302 11.70 3.18 -41.14
C LEU A 302 12.72 3.55 -42.22
N GLN A 303 13.56 2.58 -42.56
CA GLN A 303 14.48 2.67 -43.67
C GLN A 303 13.60 2.80 -44.91
N LYS A 304 13.42 4.03 -45.39
CA LYS A 304 12.73 4.27 -46.66
C LYS A 304 13.53 3.52 -47.73
N LEU A 305 13.03 2.37 -48.16
CA LEU A 305 13.52 1.72 -49.37
C LEU A 305 13.28 2.70 -50.52
N ASN A 306 14.35 3.33 -50.99
CA ASN A 306 14.34 4.13 -52.20
C ASN A 306 13.83 3.24 -53.35
N ARG A 307 12.61 3.49 -53.79
CA ARG A 307 12.05 2.87 -55.00
C ARG A 307 12.92 3.30 -56.17
N ALA A 308 13.67 2.35 -56.72
CA ALA A 308 14.59 2.56 -57.83
C ALA A 308 13.91 3.32 -58.99
N LYS A 309 14.56 4.39 -59.46
CA LYS A 309 14.22 5.12 -60.68
C LYS A 309 14.16 4.13 -61.85
N ARG A 310 13.00 4.04 -62.52
CA ARG A 310 12.86 3.40 -63.84
C ARG A 310 13.75 4.12 -64.87
N PRO A 311 14.44 3.40 -65.77
CA PRO A 311 15.29 4.01 -66.77
C PRO A 311 14.47 4.70 -67.87
N LYS A 312 15.01 5.83 -68.32
CA LYS A 312 14.51 6.69 -69.39
C LYS A 312 14.64 5.94 -70.72
N ARG A 313 13.52 5.69 -71.42
CA ARG A 313 13.50 5.05 -72.74
C ARG A 313 13.97 6.08 -73.77
N SER A 314 15.16 5.87 -74.34
CA SER A 314 15.65 6.60 -75.52
C SER A 314 14.79 6.20 -76.73
N ARG A 315 14.14 7.19 -77.36
CA ARG A 315 13.58 7.02 -78.71
C ARG A 315 14.72 7.24 -79.69
N GLY A 316 14.97 6.22 -80.50
CA GLY A 316 16.06 6.16 -81.46
C GLY A 316 15.93 7.19 -82.58
N SER A 317 17.08 7.69 -82.99
CA SER A 317 17.34 8.36 -84.26
C SER A 317 18.00 7.36 -85.20
N GLY A 318 17.50 7.29 -86.44
CA GLY A 318 18.07 6.59 -87.58
C GLY A 318 16.94 6.09 -88.47
N ASP A 319 16.91 6.29 -89.78
CA ASP A 319 17.76 7.04 -90.71
C ASP A 319 16.98 7.08 -92.06
N GLU A 320 17.46 7.89 -92.99
CA GLU A 320 17.29 7.78 -94.46
C GLU A 320 15.99 8.21 -95.19
N SER A 321 16.07 9.42 -95.77
CA SER A 321 16.20 9.71 -97.22
C SER A 321 15.30 9.00 -98.27
N LYS A 322 14.72 9.84 -99.15
CA LYS A 322 14.23 9.62 -100.55
C LYS A 322 12.89 8.85 -100.61
N ARG A 323 11.78 9.39 -101.12
CA ARG A 323 11.51 10.05 -102.42
C ARG A 323 10.18 10.82 -102.37
#